data_AF-A0A653BGT6-F1
#
_entry.id   AF-A0A653BGT6-F1
#
_cell.length_a   1.000
_cell.length_b   1.000
_cell.length_c   1.000
_cell.angle_alpha   90.00
_cell.angle_beta   90.00
_cell.angle_gamma   90.00
#
_symmetry.space_group_name_H-M   'P 1'
#
loop_
_entity.id
_entity.type
_entity.pdbx_description
1 polymer ?
#
loop_
_entity_poly.entity_id
_entity_poly.type
_entity_poly.pdbx_seq_one_letter_code
_entity_poly.pdbx_strand_id
1 'polypeptide(L)'
;MSQRFRVKSLYKTQLLHYGKDWPNGYDFFRRRLHDVFLKNKDEKDPQKIERMIEHGEFVVKEIETLYMLKKYRTLKRRYYDSDSSQ
;
A
#
# COMPACT_ATOMS: atom_id res chain seq x y z
N MET A 1 -3.15 2.74 21.92
CA MET A 1 -3.74 3.63 20.88
C MET A 1 -5.17 3.19 20.61
N SER A 2 -6.13 4.10 20.47
CA SER A 2 -7.51 3.75 20.10
C SER A 2 -7.56 3.11 18.70
N GLN A 3 -8.37 2.05 18.52
CA GLN A 3 -8.59 1.39 17.22
C GLN A 3 -8.99 2.39 16.12
N ARG A 4 -9.82 3.39 16.45
CA ARG A 4 -10.22 4.47 15.53
C ARG A 4 -9.04 5.29 15.02
N PHE A 5 -8.04 5.53 15.88
CA PHE A 5 -6.84 6.26 15.49
C PHE A 5 -5.99 5.43 14.53
N ARG A 6 -5.83 4.12 14.79
CA ARG A 6 -5.09 3.20 13.91
C ARG A 6 -5.70 3.13 12.53
N VAL A 7 -7.02 2.96 12.43
CA VAL A 7 -7.76 2.96 11.16
C VAL A 7 -7.55 4.26 10.39
N LYS A 8 -7.62 5.42 11.07
CA LYS A 8 -7.43 6.74 10.44
C LYS A 8 -5.99 6.94 9.96
N SER A 9 -5.00 6.48 10.74
CA SER A 9 -3.58 6.53 10.39
C SER A 9 -3.28 5.64 9.18
N LEU A 10 -3.79 4.41 9.19
CA LEU A 10 -3.66 3.45 8.09
C LEU A 10 -4.19 4.03 6.77
N TYR A 11 -5.39 4.64 6.80
CA TYR A 11 -5.99 5.25 5.61
C TYR A 11 -5.18 6.46 5.11
N LYS A 12 -4.95 7.46 5.98
CA LYS A 12 -4.37 8.76 5.55
C LYS A 12 -2.86 8.73 5.39
N THR A 13 -2.15 8.15 6.35
CA THR A 13 -0.69 8.26 6.46
C THR A 13 0.02 7.20 5.65
N GLN A 14 -0.51 5.96 5.65
CA GLN A 14 0.13 4.85 4.97
C GLN A 14 -0.44 4.68 3.56
N LEU A 15 -1.69 4.23 3.43
CA LEU A 15 -2.23 3.78 2.14
C LEU A 15 -2.34 4.92 1.11
N LEU A 16 -2.85 6.09 1.50
CA LEU A 16 -2.95 7.25 0.60
C LEU A 16 -1.58 7.83 0.19
N HIS A 17 -0.55 7.67 1.03
CA HIS A 17 0.79 8.17 0.72
C HIS A 17 1.54 7.23 -0.24
N TYR A 18 1.56 5.94 0.09
CA TYR A 18 2.22 4.91 -0.73
C TYR A 18 1.46 4.61 -2.04
N GLY A 19 0.15 4.80 -2.08
CA GLY A 19 -0.67 4.58 -3.27
C GLY A 19 -0.49 5.59 -4.41
N LYS A 20 0.33 6.65 -4.23
CA LYS A 20 0.58 7.65 -5.28
C LYS A 20 1.29 7.07 -6.50
N ASP A 21 2.21 6.13 -6.28
CA ASP A 21 3.02 5.50 -7.32
C ASP A 21 2.41 4.20 -7.86
N TRP A 22 1.09 4.02 -7.65
CA TRP A 22 0.40 2.81 -8.09
C TRP A 22 0.41 2.71 -9.63
N PRO A 23 0.73 1.53 -10.21
CA PRO A 23 0.87 1.37 -11.67
C PRO A 23 -0.35 1.80 -12.49
N ASN A 24 -1.57 1.60 -11.95
CA ASN A 24 -2.83 1.94 -12.61
C ASN A 24 -3.33 3.36 -12.30
N GLY A 25 -2.53 4.17 -11.61
CA GLY A 25 -2.85 5.54 -11.21
C GLY A 25 -3.46 5.67 -9.81
N TYR A 26 -3.25 6.84 -9.23
CA TYR A 26 -3.67 7.18 -7.87
C TYR A 26 -5.18 7.15 -7.66
N ASP A 27 -5.96 7.66 -8.63
CA ASP A 27 -7.42 7.73 -8.51
C ASP A 27 -8.07 6.36 -8.45
N PHE A 28 -7.52 5.38 -9.19
CA PHE A 28 -8.01 4.00 -9.16
C PHE A 28 -7.78 3.36 -7.79
N PHE A 29 -6.57 3.54 -7.24
CA PHE A 29 -6.23 3.05 -5.91
C PHE A 29 -7.09 3.71 -4.82
N ARG A 30 -7.23 5.04 -4.89
CA ARG A 30 -8.02 5.83 -3.94
C ARG A 30 -9.49 5.40 -3.90
N ARG A 31 -10.13 5.19 -5.07
CA ARG A 31 -11.52 4.74 -5.13
C ARG A 31 -11.69 3.38 -4.46
N ARG A 32 -10.87 2.39 -4.86
CA ARG A 32 -10.92 1.04 -4.26
C ARG A 32 -10.67 1.06 -2.75
N LEU A 33 -9.70 1.84 -2.31
CA LEU A 33 -9.42 2.03 -0.89
C LEU A 33 -10.67 2.58 -0.19
N HIS A 34 -11.24 3.66 -0.70
CA HIS A 34 -12.43 4.26 -0.11
C HIS A 34 -13.61 3.27 -0.04
N ASP A 35 -13.86 2.52 -1.11
CA ASP A 35 -14.95 1.54 -1.18
C ASP A 35 -14.80 0.42 -0.12
N VAL A 36 -13.58 -0.07 0.10
CA VAL A 36 -13.30 -1.10 1.11
C VAL A 36 -13.54 -0.57 2.53
N PHE A 37 -13.09 0.66 2.83
CA PHE A 37 -13.33 1.27 4.14
C PHE A 37 -14.82 1.60 4.34
N LEU A 38 -15.51 2.01 3.28
CA LEU A 38 -16.95 2.28 3.32
C LEU A 38 -17.77 1.01 3.56
N LYS A 39 -17.40 -0.11 2.92
CA LYS A 39 -18.07 -1.41 3.09
C LYS A 39 -17.96 -1.94 4.51
N ASN A 40 -16.86 -1.64 5.21
CA ASN A 40 -16.59 -2.12 6.57
C ASN A 40 -16.91 -1.08 7.67
N LYS A 41 -17.60 0.02 7.33
CA LYS A 41 -17.85 1.14 8.27
C LYS A 41 -18.69 0.77 9.49
N ASP A 42 -19.60 -0.20 9.32
CA ASP A 42 -20.58 -0.59 10.34
C ASP A 42 -20.10 -1.77 11.21
N GLU A 43 -18.86 -2.23 10.97
CA GLU A 43 -18.26 -3.31 11.75
C GLU A 43 -17.94 -2.83 13.17
N LYS A 44 -18.41 -3.58 14.17
CA LYS A 44 -18.29 -3.24 15.60
C LYS A 44 -17.49 -4.26 16.38
N ASP A 45 -17.20 -5.42 15.79
CA ASP A 45 -16.41 -6.45 16.45
C ASP A 45 -14.93 -6.01 16.56
N PRO A 46 -14.39 -5.81 17.78
CA PRO A 46 -13.02 -5.38 17.98
C PRO A 46 -11.99 -6.37 17.44
N GLN A 47 -12.28 -7.68 17.43
CA GLN A 47 -11.35 -8.68 16.90
C GLN A 47 -11.26 -8.61 15.39
N LYS A 48 -12.40 -8.43 14.72
CA LYS A 48 -12.46 -8.30 13.27
C LYS A 48 -11.81 -7.00 12.80
N ILE A 49 -11.99 -5.90 13.54
CA ILE A 49 -11.32 -4.61 13.27
C ILE A 49 -9.80 -4.78 13.32
N GLU A 50 -9.29 -5.50 14.33
CA GLU A 50 -7.85 -5.72 14.47
C GLU A 50 -7.27 -6.51 13.28
N ARG A 51 -7.93 -7.60 12.87
CA ARG A 51 -7.52 -8.37 11.68
C ARG A 51 -7.55 -7.54 10.39
N MET A 52 -8.53 -6.64 10.24
CA MET A 52 -8.59 -5.74 9.08
C MET A 52 -7.46 -4.71 9.09
N ILE A 53 -7.07 -4.23 10.27
CA ILE A 53 -5.92 -3.33 10.41
C ILE A 53 -4.64 -4.07 10.05
N GLU A 54 -4.42 -5.27 10.57
CA GLU A 54 -3.26 -6.11 10.24
C GLU A 54 -3.17 -6.40 8.74
N HIS A 55 -4.31 -6.71 8.11
CA HIS A 55 -4.37 -6.91 6.67
C HIS A 55 -3.98 -5.64 5.89
N GLY A 56 -4.45 -4.47 6.33
CA GLY A 56 -4.06 -3.20 5.73
C GLY A 56 -2.57 -2.90 5.88
N GLU A 57 -1.98 -3.17 7.05
CA GLU A 57 -0.55 -3.03 7.30
C GLU A 57 0.28 -3.98 6.41
N PHE A 58 -0.21 -5.18 6.15
CA PHE A 58 0.41 -6.12 5.21
C PHE A 58 0.41 -5.56 3.78
N VAL A 59 -0.72 -5.04 3.30
CA VAL A 59 -0.82 -4.44 1.95
C VAL A 59 0.13 -3.25 1.80
N VAL A 60 0.33 -2.44 2.84
CA VAL A 60 1.32 -1.35 2.81
C VAL A 60 2.74 -1.88 2.55
N LYS A 61 3.14 -2.95 3.24
CA LYS A 61 4.46 -3.58 3.03
C LYS A 61 4.61 -4.16 1.63
N GLU A 62 3.54 -4.72 1.05
CA GLU A 62 3.57 -5.19 -0.33
C GLU A 62 3.80 -4.05 -1.33
N ILE A 63 3.12 -2.91 -1.15
CA ILE A 63 3.30 -1.72 -1.99
C ILE A 63 4.74 -1.22 -1.90
N GLU A 64 5.29 -1.14 -0.69
CA GLU A 64 6.70 -0.76 -0.48
C GLU A 64 7.66 -1.72 -1.17
N THR A 65 7.42 -3.03 -1.04
CA THR A 65 8.23 -4.06 -1.69
C THR A 65 8.18 -3.94 -3.22
N LEU A 66 7.00 -3.71 -3.79
CA LEU A 66 6.84 -3.48 -5.23
C LEU A 66 7.59 -2.23 -5.69
N TYR A 67 7.54 -1.14 -4.91
CA TYR A 67 8.31 0.07 -5.20
C TYR A 67 9.81 -0.18 -5.19
N MET A 68 10.33 -0.88 -4.17
CA MET A 68 11.76 -1.24 -4.09
C MET A 68 12.18 -2.17 -5.23
N LEU A 69 11.34 -3.14 -5.60
CA LEU A 69 11.62 -4.03 -6.73
C LEU A 69 11.68 -3.27 -8.06
N LYS A 70 10.78 -2.31 -8.27
CA LYS A 70 10.80 -1.43 -9.46
C LYS A 70 12.09 -0.60 -9.50
N LYS A 71 12.50 -0.03 -8.36
CA LYS A 71 13.76 0.71 -8.23
C LYS A 71 14.97 -0.18 -8.55
N TYR A 72 15.02 -1.38 -7.97
CA TYR A 72 16.08 -2.36 -8.24
C TYR A 72 16.15 -2.74 -9.72
N ARG A 73 15.02 -3.07 -10.35
CA ARG A 73 14.96 -3.39 -11.80
C ARG A 73 15.49 -2.24 -12.65
N THR A 74 15.14 -1.00 -12.28
CA THR A 74 15.60 0.21 -12.99
C THR A 74 17.10 0.44 -12.84
N LEU A 75 17.65 0.24 -11.65
CA LEU A 75 19.09 0.32 -11.40
C LEU A 75 19.84 -0.79 -12.13
N LYS A 76 19.35 -2.03 -12.04
CA LYS A 76 19.96 -3.19 -12.70
C LYS A 76 20.13 -2.95 -14.20
N ARG A 77 19.06 -2.50 -14.87
CA ARG A 77 19.08 -2.16 -16.31
C ARG A 77 20.08 -1.06 -16.67
N ARG A 78 20.28 -0.06 -15.80
CA ARG A 78 21.20 1.05 -16.09
C ARG A 78 22.67 0.69 -15.92
N TYR A 79 23.00 -0.14 -14.94
CA TYR A 79 24.39 -0.40 -14.56
C TYR A 79 24.93 -1.74 -15.08
N TYR A 80 24.07 -2.74 -15.34
CA TYR A 80 24.53 -4.08 -15.71
C TYR A 80 24.21 -4.48 -17.16
N ASP A 81 23.28 -3.81 -17.84
CA ASP A 81 23.01 -4.12 -19.26
C ASP A 81 24.07 -3.50 -20.19
N SER A 82 24.84 -2.49 -19.73
CA SER A 82 25.94 -1.87 -20.48
C SER A 82 27.25 -2.66 -20.48
N ASP A 83 27.49 -3.53 -19.49
CA ASP A 83 28.75 -4.26 -19.32
C ASP A 83 28.76 -5.64 -20.02
N SER A 84 27.64 -6.07 -20.61
CA SER A 84 27.52 -7.38 -21.28
C SER A 84 27.81 -7.35 -22.79
N SER A 85 28.35 -6.24 -23.30
CA SER A 85 28.71 -6.06 -24.72
C SER A 85 30.23 -6.08 -24.99
N GLN A 86 31.00 -6.82 -24.20
CA GLN A 86 32.39 -7.18 -24.51
C GLN A 86 32.53 -8.68 -24.69
#